data_AF-A0A8J7WTF1-F1
#
_entry.id   AF-A0A8J7WTF1-F1
#
_cell.length_a   1.000
_cell.length_b   1.000
_cell.length_c   1.000
_cell.angle_alpha   90.00
_cell.angle_beta   90.00
_cell.angle_gamma   90.00
#
_symmetry.space_group_name_H-M   'P 1'
#
loop_
_entity.id
_entity.type
_entity.pdbx_description
1 polymer ?
#
loop_
_entity_poly.entity_id
_entity_poly.type
_entity_poly.pdbx_seq_one_letter_code
_entity_poly.pdbx_strand_id
1 'polypeptide(L)' 'MSFGLDERTLEKLRSVFARYEPVQEVIIYGSRAKGTYVPSSDIDLVVKSFP' A
#
# COMPACT_ATOMS: atom_id res chain seq x y z
N MET A 1 8.05 -6.19 -6.62
CA MET A 1 6.78 -6.94 -6.51
C MET A 1 5.64 -5.95 -6.59
N SER A 2 4.60 -6.22 -7.37
CA SER A 2 3.46 -5.31 -7.55
C SER A 2 2.30 -5.57 -6.58
N PHE A 3 2.38 -6.60 -5.72
CA PHE A 3 1.32 -7.01 -4.77
C PHE A 3 -0.06 -7.25 -5.41
N GLY A 4 -0.06 -7.61 -6.70
CA GLY A 4 -1.29 -7.77 -7.47
C GLY A 4 -2.02 -6.47 -7.78
N LEU A 5 -1.33 -5.34 -7.67
CA LEU A 5 -1.83 -4.01 -8.01
C LEU A 5 -1.21 -3.57 -9.33
N ASP A 6 -1.99 -2.88 -10.15
CA ASP A 6 -1.45 -2.23 -11.34
C ASP A 6 -0.62 -0.99 -10.95
N GLU A 7 0.23 -0.54 -11.89
CA GLU A 7 1.14 0.58 -11.61
C GLU A 7 0.36 1.85 -11.28
N ARG A 8 -0.77 2.08 -11.95
CA ARG A 8 -1.63 3.24 -11.70
C ARG A 8 -2.15 3.28 -10.26
N THR A 9 -2.49 2.13 -9.69
CA THR A 9 -2.94 2.01 -8.30
C THR A 9 -1.78 2.24 -7.34
N LEU A 10 -0.60 1.67 -7.63
CA LEU A 10 0.61 1.90 -6.83
C LEU A 10 0.99 3.38 -6.83
N GLU A 11 0.97 4.05 -7.98
CA GLU A 11 1.24 5.48 -8.11
C GLU A 11 0.23 6.32 -7.33
N LYS A 12 -1.06 5.99 -7.38
CA LYS A 12 -2.08 6.68 -6.57
C LYS A 12 -1.79 6.54 -5.08
N LEU A 13 -1.52 5.33 -4.59
CA LEU A 13 -1.17 5.11 -3.19
C LEU A 13 0.06 5.94 -2.79
N ARG A 14 1.15 5.84 -3.56
CA ARG A 14 2.37 6.64 -3.35
C ARG A 14 2.07 8.14 -3.30
N SER A 15 1.29 8.65 -4.24
CA SER A 15 0.94 10.08 -4.33
C SER A 15 0.11 10.56 -3.15
N VAL A 16 -0.76 9.72 -2.58
CA VAL A 16 -1.55 10.07 -1.40
C VAL A 16 -0.64 10.19 -0.19
N PHE A 17 0.17 9.16 0.09
CA PHE A 17 1.02 9.17 1.28
C PHE A 17 2.17 10.17 1.22
N ALA A 18 2.70 10.47 0.03
CA ALA A 18 3.73 11.50 -0.17
C ALA A 18 3.28 12.92 0.25
N ARG A 19 1.98 13.16 0.41
CA ARG A 19 1.43 14.45 0.87
C ARG A 19 1.48 14.62 2.38
N TYR A 20 1.81 13.56 3.12
CA TYR A 20 1.83 13.57 4.59
C TYR A 20 3.27 13.47 5.08
N GLU A 21 3.87 14.61 5.41
CA GLU A 21 5.26 14.71 5.89
C GLU A 21 5.62 13.74 7.03
N PRO A 22 4.73 13.45 8.00
CA PRO A 22 5.03 12.50 9.07
C PRO A 22 5.18 11.04 8.61
N VAL A 23 4.66 10.69 7.43
CA VAL A 23 4.67 9.31 6.92
C VAL A 23 6.05 8.96 6.40
N GLN A 24 6.72 8.01 7.07
CA GLN A 24 8.03 7.51 6.68
C GLN A 24 7.93 6.29 5.78
N GLU A 25 6.99 5.41 6.08
CA GLU A 25 6.86 4.11 5.42
C GLU A 25 5.41 3.68 5.38
N VAL A 26 5.03 3.06 4.26
CA VAL A 26 3.74 2.41 4.07
C VAL A 26 3.99 0.97 3.66
N ILE A 27 3.55 0.04 4.50
CA ILE A 27 3.80 -1.38 4.36
C ILE A 27 2.51 -2.06 3.92
N ILE A 28 2.57 -2.86 2.86
CA ILE A 28 1.44 -3.70 2.43
C ILE A 28 1.39 -4.94 3.32
N TYR A 29 0.21 -5.25 3.83
CA TYR A 29 -0.06 -6.44 4.64
C TYR A 29 -1.15 -7.33 4.01
N GLY A 30 -1.62 -8.31 4.77
CA GLY A 30 -2.79 -9.10 4.41
C GLY A 30 -2.59 -10.01 3.20
N SER A 31 -3.70 -10.28 2.50
CA SER A 31 -3.74 -11.26 1.40
C SER A 31 -2.81 -10.89 0.23
N ARG A 32 -2.64 -9.59 -0.05
CA ARG A 32 -1.77 -9.08 -1.11
C ARG A 32 -0.29 -9.24 -0.81
N ALA A 33 0.11 -9.04 0.44
CA ALA A 33 1.47 -9.34 0.88
C ALA A 33 1.78 -10.85 0.83
N LYS A 34 0.79 -11.69 1.15
CA LYS A 34 0.91 -13.16 1.12
C LYS A 34 0.82 -13.76 -0.29
N GLY A 35 0.39 -12.99 -1.28
CA GLY A 35 0.14 -13.49 -2.64
C GLY A 35 -1.13 -14.33 -2.80
N THR A 36 -2.02 -14.35 -1.79
CA THR A 36 -3.27 -15.12 -1.79
C THR A 36 -4.51 -14.24 -2.06
N TYR A 37 -4.31 -13.09 -2.69
CA TYR A 37 -5.37 -12.14 -2.99
C TYR A 37 -6.23 -12.60 -4.17
N VAL A 38 -7.49 -12.18 -4.19
CA VAL A 38 -8.41 -12.29 -5.31
C VAL A 38 -8.72 -10.88 -5.84
N PRO A 39 -9.38 -10.73 -7.00
CA PRO A 39 -9.67 -9.40 -7.56
C PRO A 39 -10.43 -8.46 -6.62
N SER A 40 -11.29 -9.02 -5.76
CA SER A 40 -12.06 -8.27 -4.74
C SER A 40 -11.36 -8.11 -3.40
N SER A 41 -10.10 -8.54 -3.26
CA SER A 41 -9.37 -8.39 -2.01
C SER A 41 -9.02 -6.93 -1.72
N ASP A 42 -9.21 -6.55 -0.47
CA ASP A 42 -8.79 -5.26 0.08
C ASP A 42 -7.27 -5.05 -0.02
N ILE A 43 -6.86 -3.81 0.25
CA ILE A 43 -5.46 -3.41 0.35
C ILE A 43 -5.19 -3.03 1.80
N ASP A 44 -4.70 -3.98 2.58
CA ASP A 44 -4.32 -3.74 3.97
C ASP A 44 -3.00 -2.97 4.03
N LEU A 45 -3.00 -1.81 4.69
CA LEU A 45 -1.85 -0.92 4.79
C LEU A 45 -1.52 -0.63 6.26
N VAL A 46 -0.23 -0.68 6.59
CA VAL A 46 0.30 -0.15 7.85
C VAL A 46 1.08 1.12 7.54
N VAL A 47 0.74 2.20 8.23
CA VAL A 47 1.40 3.50 8.09
C VAL A 47 2.32 3.70 9.29
N LYS A 48 3.62 3.84 9.02
CA LYS A 48 4.62 4.17 10.03
C LYS A 48 4.94 5.66 9.93
N SER A 49 4.60 6.40 10.98
CA SER A 49 4.86 7.82 11.09
C SER A 49 5.57 8.16 12.39
N PHE A 50 6.33 9.25 12.39
CA PHE A 50 6.88 9.86 13.61
C PHE A 50 6.20 11.22 13.86
N PRO A 51 6.12 11.66 15.13
CA PRO A 51 5.60 12.97 15.48
C PRO A 51 6.45 14.12 14.93
#